data_AF-A0A445A4J4-F1
#
_entry.id   AF-A0A445A4J4-F1
#
_cell.length_a   1.000
_cell.length_b   1.000
_cell.length_c   1.000
_cell.angle_alpha   90.00
_cell.angle_beta   90.00
_cell.angle_gamma   90.00
#
_symmetry.space_group_name_H-M   'P 1'
#
loop_
_entity.id
_entity.type
_entity.pdbx_description
1 polymer ?
#
loop_
_entity_poly.entity_id
_entity_poly.type
_entity_poly.pdbx_seq_one_letter_code
_entity_poly.pdbx_strand_id
1 'polypeptide(L)'
;MAKRLLDRYNRDENFRLLHDSVSDHFADCLKNDLQNLNSGALTKISLAGKWCPSVDSSFDRSTLLCETIAKRIFPRNGNPEYEGIEEKHYAYRVRDRLRKDVLVPLRKALELPEVFMGANRWDSIPYNRVASVAMKLYKEKFLKHDKERFEKYLEDVKSGKTTIAAGALLPHEIIKSLGDGDGGEVAELQWSRMVSDMLSKGKMKNCLAVCDVSGSMDGVPMEVSVALGLLVSELNEDPWKGKVITFSEEPKLHLIEGEDLRSKAEFIREMEWGGNTDFQAVFDRILEVAVNGKLKADQMIKRVFVFSDMEFDQASANPWETDYQAIIRKYSEKGYGSAVPQIVFWNLRDSRATPVPSTQQGVALVSGFSKNLLSLFMDNDGEISPEAAMETAIAGPEYQKLVVLD
;
A
#
# COMPACT_ATOMS: atom_id res chain seq x y z
N MET A 1 1.95 -28.38 -19.94
CA MET A 1 1.36 -27.73 -18.76
C MET A 1 -0.08 -28.19 -18.55
N ALA A 2 -0.99 -28.00 -19.50
CA ALA A 2 -2.40 -28.45 -19.42
C ALA A 2 -2.59 -29.92 -18.98
N LYS A 3 -1.82 -30.88 -19.53
CA LYS A 3 -1.90 -32.30 -19.11
C LYS A 3 -1.64 -32.49 -17.60
N ARG A 4 -0.59 -31.84 -17.07
CA ARG A 4 -0.26 -31.91 -15.63
C ARG A 4 -1.37 -31.32 -14.75
N LEU A 5 -2.01 -30.25 -15.22
CA LEU A 5 -3.13 -29.65 -14.49
C LEU A 5 -4.36 -30.57 -14.50
N LEU A 6 -4.69 -31.17 -15.64
CA LEU A 6 -5.78 -32.15 -15.73
C LEU A 6 -5.50 -33.38 -14.86
N ASP A 7 -4.25 -33.88 -14.87
CA ASP A 7 -3.84 -34.97 -13.99
C ASP A 7 -4.01 -34.60 -12.52
N ARG A 8 -3.63 -33.37 -12.13
CA ARG A 8 -3.81 -32.87 -10.76
C ARG A 8 -5.29 -32.71 -10.41
N TYR A 9 -6.08 -32.10 -11.29
CA TYR A 9 -7.53 -31.94 -11.11
C TYR A 9 -8.25 -33.27 -10.89
N ASN A 10 -7.82 -34.33 -11.57
CA ASN A 10 -8.42 -35.66 -11.44
C ASN A 10 -7.96 -36.44 -10.20
N ARG A 11 -6.81 -36.10 -9.60
CA ARG A 11 -6.18 -36.86 -8.51
C ARG A 11 -6.21 -36.18 -7.14
N ASP A 12 -6.19 -34.84 -7.12
CA ASP A 12 -6.08 -34.01 -5.92
C ASP A 12 -7.43 -33.32 -5.66
N GLU A 13 -8.18 -33.84 -4.68
CA GLU A 13 -9.52 -33.36 -4.37
C GLU A 13 -9.53 -31.92 -3.86
N ASN A 14 -8.50 -31.52 -3.10
CA ASN A 14 -8.37 -30.16 -2.59
C ASN A 14 -8.12 -29.18 -3.73
N PHE A 15 -7.24 -29.56 -4.67
CA PHE A 15 -7.01 -28.74 -5.86
C PHE A 15 -8.26 -28.62 -6.72
N ARG A 16 -9.01 -29.72 -6.91
CA ARG A 16 -10.28 -29.71 -7.65
C ARG A 16 -11.29 -28.77 -6.99
N LEU A 17 -11.49 -28.89 -5.69
CA LEU A 17 -12.40 -28.03 -4.92
C LEU A 17 -12.02 -26.55 -5.03
N LEU A 18 -10.73 -26.22 -4.91
CA LEU A 18 -10.24 -24.85 -5.08
C LEU A 18 -10.49 -24.34 -6.51
N HIS A 19 -10.16 -25.14 -7.53
CA HIS A 19 -10.35 -24.79 -8.93
C HIS A 19 -11.82 -24.52 -9.26
N ASP A 20 -12.70 -25.39 -8.77
CA ASP A 20 -14.15 -25.26 -8.94
C ASP A 20 -14.67 -24.03 -8.21
N SER A 21 -14.28 -23.82 -6.96
CA SER A 21 -14.70 -22.65 -6.16
C SER A 21 -14.28 -21.33 -6.81
N VAL A 22 -13.06 -21.25 -7.36
CA VAL A 22 -12.59 -20.07 -8.11
C VAL A 22 -13.43 -19.86 -9.37
N SER A 23 -13.74 -20.94 -10.08
CA SER A 23 -14.55 -20.89 -11.30
C SER A 23 -15.99 -20.45 -11.01
N ASP A 24 -16.60 -20.93 -9.93
CA ASP A 24 -17.93 -20.55 -9.44
C ASP A 24 -17.97 -19.08 -9.05
N HIS A 25 -16.98 -18.63 -8.26
CA HIS A 25 -16.88 -17.23 -7.85
C HIS A 25 -16.78 -16.28 -9.05
N PHE A 26 -15.92 -16.59 -10.04
CA PHE A 26 -15.84 -15.79 -11.27
C PHE A 26 -17.16 -15.81 -12.04
N ALA A 27 -17.80 -16.98 -12.18
CA ALA A 27 -19.05 -17.08 -12.91
C ALA A 27 -20.17 -16.25 -12.27
N ASP A 28 -20.30 -16.27 -10.95
CA ASP A 28 -21.30 -15.50 -10.22
C ASP A 28 -21.03 -13.99 -10.31
N CYS A 29 -19.78 -13.56 -10.10
CA CYS A 29 -19.40 -12.17 -10.26
C CYS A 29 -19.66 -11.66 -11.69
N LEU A 30 -19.28 -12.42 -12.72
CA LEU A 30 -19.50 -12.03 -14.11
C LEU A 30 -20.99 -11.98 -14.49
N LYS A 31 -21.82 -12.90 -13.97
CA LYS A 31 -23.28 -12.84 -14.16
C LYS A 31 -23.89 -11.59 -13.52
N ASN A 32 -23.50 -11.28 -12.28
CA ASN A 32 -23.95 -10.07 -11.59
C ASN A 32 -23.48 -8.80 -12.32
N ASP A 33 -22.25 -8.77 -12.80
CA ASP A 33 -21.70 -7.67 -13.58
C ASP A 33 -22.46 -7.45 -14.89
N LEU A 34 -22.86 -8.52 -15.58
CA LEU A 34 -23.70 -8.42 -16.78
C LEU A 34 -25.11 -7.88 -16.46
N GLN A 35 -25.70 -8.28 -15.34
CA GLN A 35 -26.98 -7.71 -14.90
C GLN A 35 -26.86 -6.22 -14.58
N ASN A 36 -25.78 -5.82 -13.89
CA ASN A 36 -25.48 -4.41 -13.61
C ASN A 36 -25.24 -3.62 -14.91
N LEU A 37 -24.55 -4.22 -15.89
CA LEU A 37 -24.34 -3.61 -17.20
C LEU A 37 -25.67 -3.41 -17.95
N ASN A 38 -26.51 -4.45 -18.00
CA ASN A 38 -27.80 -4.41 -18.70
C ASN A 38 -28.80 -3.45 -18.03
N SER A 39 -28.70 -3.23 -16.73
CA SER A 39 -29.51 -2.26 -15.97
C SER A 39 -28.93 -0.84 -15.96
N GLY A 40 -27.77 -0.61 -16.59
CA GLY A 40 -27.10 0.69 -16.61
C GLY A 40 -26.39 1.08 -15.31
N ALA A 41 -26.31 0.19 -14.32
CA ALA A 41 -25.65 0.41 -13.03
C ALA A 41 -24.12 0.23 -13.14
N LEU A 42 -23.47 1.06 -13.97
CA LEU A 42 -22.03 0.93 -14.30
C LEU A 42 -21.10 1.00 -13.09
N THR A 43 -21.49 1.73 -12.03
CA THR A 43 -20.69 1.86 -10.79
C THR A 43 -20.70 0.60 -9.93
N LYS A 44 -21.61 -0.34 -10.20
CA LYS A 44 -21.72 -1.63 -9.50
C LYS A 44 -21.00 -2.76 -10.21
N ILE A 45 -20.41 -2.49 -11.39
CA ILE A 45 -19.63 -3.48 -12.14
C ILE A 45 -18.31 -3.72 -11.39
N SER A 46 -18.06 -4.97 -11.04
CA SER A 46 -16.85 -5.40 -10.36
C SER A 46 -15.65 -5.47 -11.31
N LEU A 47 -14.46 -5.73 -10.76
CA LEU A 47 -13.26 -5.98 -11.55
C LEU A 47 -13.15 -7.43 -12.06
N ALA A 48 -14.17 -8.28 -11.87
CA ALA A 48 -14.14 -9.67 -12.32
C ALA A 48 -13.89 -9.78 -13.83
N GLY A 49 -14.49 -8.91 -14.64
CA GLY A 49 -14.20 -8.86 -16.10
C GLY A 49 -12.75 -8.50 -16.45
N LYS A 50 -12.06 -7.74 -15.59
CA LYS A 50 -10.64 -7.41 -15.74
C LYS A 50 -9.75 -8.60 -15.38
N TRP A 51 -10.03 -9.25 -14.25
CA TRP A 51 -9.18 -10.31 -13.69
C TRP A 51 -9.48 -11.71 -14.24
N CYS A 52 -10.65 -11.91 -14.83
CA CYS A 52 -10.95 -13.15 -15.54
C CYS A 52 -9.91 -13.35 -16.66
N PRO A 53 -9.27 -14.54 -16.75
CA PRO A 53 -8.29 -14.80 -17.78
C PRO A 53 -8.88 -14.56 -19.18
N SER A 54 -8.05 -14.02 -20.07
CA SER A 54 -8.42 -13.98 -21.49
C SER A 54 -8.22 -15.37 -22.10
N VAL A 55 -9.12 -15.77 -22.99
CA VAL A 55 -9.03 -17.03 -23.74
C VAL A 55 -7.65 -17.12 -24.41
N ASP A 56 -6.99 -18.26 -24.23
CA ASP A 56 -5.65 -18.58 -24.77
C ASP A 56 -4.48 -17.73 -24.23
N SER A 57 -4.71 -16.91 -23.21
CA SER A 57 -3.64 -16.22 -22.46
C SER A 57 -2.74 -17.21 -21.72
N SER A 58 -1.56 -16.74 -21.28
CA SER A 58 -0.65 -17.56 -20.46
C SER A 58 -1.35 -18.14 -19.21
N PHE A 59 -2.19 -17.33 -18.56
CA PHE A 59 -2.99 -17.75 -17.41
C PHE A 59 -4.03 -18.81 -17.76
N ASP A 60 -4.75 -18.66 -18.88
CA ASP A 60 -5.72 -19.68 -19.32
C ASP A 60 -5.00 -21.01 -19.66
N ARG A 61 -3.86 -20.94 -20.36
CA ARG A 61 -3.07 -22.14 -20.72
C ARG A 61 -2.49 -22.86 -19.50
N SER A 62 -2.26 -22.14 -18.39
CA SER A 62 -1.72 -22.70 -17.16
C SER A 62 -2.79 -23.17 -16.19
N THR A 63 -4.01 -22.62 -16.23
CA THR A 63 -5.09 -22.87 -15.26
C THR A 63 -6.33 -23.57 -15.84
N LEU A 64 -6.56 -23.44 -17.14
CA LEU A 64 -7.77 -23.87 -17.87
C LEU A 64 -9.08 -23.27 -17.32
N LEU A 65 -9.00 -22.16 -16.57
CA LEU A 65 -10.17 -21.54 -15.92
C LEU A 65 -11.19 -20.97 -16.91
N CYS A 66 -10.80 -20.54 -18.11
CA CYS A 66 -11.77 -19.98 -19.06
C CYS A 66 -12.82 -21.01 -19.46
N GLU A 67 -12.43 -22.28 -19.62
CA GLU A 67 -13.38 -23.33 -19.99
C GLU A 67 -14.36 -23.60 -18.85
N THR A 68 -13.88 -23.73 -17.61
CA THR A 68 -14.72 -24.03 -16.45
C THR A 68 -15.65 -22.87 -16.10
N ILE A 69 -15.16 -21.63 -16.16
CA ILE A 69 -15.97 -20.41 -15.98
C ILE A 69 -17.03 -20.32 -17.10
N ALA A 70 -16.64 -20.52 -18.35
CA ALA A 70 -17.57 -20.44 -19.48
C ALA A 70 -18.71 -21.46 -19.37
N LYS A 71 -18.41 -22.70 -18.96
CA LYS A 71 -19.42 -23.75 -18.75
C LYS A 71 -20.40 -23.43 -17.61
N ARG A 72 -19.97 -22.70 -16.58
CA ARG A 72 -20.83 -22.25 -15.46
C ARG A 72 -21.73 -21.07 -15.84
N ILE A 73 -21.25 -20.21 -16.75
CA ILE A 73 -22.05 -19.10 -17.28
C ILE A 73 -23.05 -19.59 -18.33
N PHE A 74 -22.63 -20.51 -19.19
CA PHE A 74 -23.44 -21.06 -20.28
C PHE A 74 -23.64 -22.58 -20.13
N PRO A 75 -24.38 -23.03 -19.10
CA PRO A 75 -24.52 -24.44 -18.80
C PRO A 75 -25.28 -25.18 -19.90
N ARG A 76 -24.82 -26.39 -20.22
CA ARG A 76 -25.43 -27.27 -21.21
C ARG A 76 -26.88 -27.61 -20.91
N ASN A 77 -27.18 -27.88 -19.64
CA ASN A 77 -28.52 -28.33 -19.19
C ASN A 77 -29.57 -27.20 -19.16
N GLY A 78 -29.19 -25.97 -19.56
CA GLY A 78 -30.06 -24.80 -19.56
C GLY A 78 -30.23 -24.12 -20.92
N ASN A 79 -29.64 -24.66 -22.00
CA ASN A 79 -29.74 -24.06 -23.32
C ASN A 79 -29.89 -25.12 -24.43
N PRO A 80 -31.03 -25.17 -25.14
CA PRO A 80 -31.26 -26.09 -26.27
C PRO A 80 -30.20 -26.00 -27.37
N GLU A 81 -29.51 -24.86 -27.51
CA GLU A 81 -28.42 -24.66 -28.49
C GLU A 81 -27.22 -25.60 -28.29
N TYR A 82 -27.10 -26.25 -27.13
CA TYR A 82 -25.99 -27.15 -26.78
C TYR A 82 -26.38 -28.63 -26.68
N GLU A 83 -27.65 -28.95 -26.95
CA GLU A 83 -28.11 -30.33 -26.97
C GLU A 83 -27.48 -31.09 -28.15
N GLY A 84 -27.00 -32.31 -27.89
CA GLY A 84 -26.37 -33.14 -28.93
C GLY A 84 -24.97 -32.70 -29.43
N ILE A 85 -24.42 -31.57 -28.97
CA ILE A 85 -23.09 -31.10 -29.40
C ILE A 85 -21.96 -31.91 -28.73
N GLU A 86 -20.91 -32.26 -29.49
CA GLU A 86 -19.71 -32.90 -28.92
C GLU A 86 -19.03 -31.99 -27.87
N GLU A 87 -18.50 -32.58 -26.80
CA GLU A 87 -17.89 -31.84 -25.68
C GLU A 87 -16.84 -30.81 -26.12
N LYS A 88 -15.99 -31.16 -27.11
CA LYS A 88 -14.98 -30.24 -27.65
C LYS A 88 -15.60 -29.02 -28.34
N HIS A 89 -16.66 -29.23 -29.10
CA HIS A 89 -17.38 -28.17 -29.80
C HIS A 89 -18.17 -27.29 -28.82
N TYR A 90 -18.77 -27.90 -27.79
CA TYR A 90 -19.41 -27.18 -26.70
C TYR A 90 -18.41 -26.28 -25.96
N ALA A 91 -17.28 -26.84 -25.51
CA ALA A 91 -16.22 -26.10 -24.83
C ALA A 91 -15.68 -24.92 -25.67
N TYR A 92 -15.46 -25.14 -26.98
CA TYR A 92 -15.05 -24.08 -27.89
C TYR A 92 -16.08 -22.94 -27.97
N ARG A 93 -17.37 -23.28 -28.16
CA ARG A 93 -18.44 -22.29 -28.29
C ARG A 93 -18.61 -21.46 -27.03
N VAL A 94 -18.65 -22.08 -25.85
CA VAL A 94 -18.83 -21.33 -24.60
C VAL A 94 -17.62 -20.46 -24.28
N ARG A 95 -16.39 -20.88 -24.61
CA ARG A 95 -15.18 -20.04 -24.48
C ARG A 95 -15.25 -18.82 -25.40
N ASP A 96 -15.69 -18.98 -26.65
CA ASP A 96 -15.85 -17.83 -27.57
C ASP A 96 -16.94 -16.87 -27.09
N ARG A 97 -18.06 -17.38 -26.56
CA ARG A 97 -19.12 -16.58 -25.95
C ARG A 97 -18.66 -15.86 -24.68
N LEU A 98 -17.92 -16.52 -23.80
CA LEU A 98 -17.30 -15.88 -22.63
C LEU A 98 -16.48 -14.66 -23.07
N ARG A 99 -15.68 -14.80 -24.13
CA ARG A 99 -14.91 -13.66 -24.66
C ARG A 99 -15.81 -12.56 -25.23
N LYS A 100 -16.71 -12.90 -26.16
CA LYS A 100 -17.49 -11.91 -26.94
C LYS A 100 -18.65 -11.30 -26.17
N ASP A 101 -19.43 -12.14 -25.49
CA ASP A 101 -20.71 -11.77 -24.88
C ASP A 101 -20.53 -11.30 -23.44
N VAL A 102 -19.41 -11.65 -22.79
CA VAL A 102 -19.15 -11.33 -21.38
C VAL A 102 -17.96 -10.40 -21.21
N LEU A 103 -16.75 -10.85 -21.54
CA LEU A 103 -15.53 -10.11 -21.21
C LEU A 103 -15.38 -8.82 -22.03
N VAL A 104 -15.68 -8.83 -23.33
CA VAL A 104 -15.63 -7.64 -24.18
C VAL A 104 -16.56 -6.51 -23.68
N PRO A 105 -17.88 -6.73 -23.49
CA PRO A 105 -18.77 -5.67 -23.03
C PRO A 105 -18.44 -5.19 -21.61
N LEU A 106 -18.08 -6.09 -20.68
CA LEU A 106 -17.67 -5.71 -19.33
C LEU A 106 -16.39 -4.87 -19.32
N ARG A 107 -15.35 -5.28 -20.06
CA ARG A 107 -14.09 -4.50 -20.16
C ARG A 107 -14.29 -3.15 -20.83
N LYS A 108 -15.23 -3.04 -21.79
CA LYS A 108 -15.61 -1.77 -22.39
C LYS A 108 -16.29 -0.86 -21.36
N ALA A 109 -17.21 -1.39 -20.56
CA ALA A 109 -17.91 -0.65 -19.52
C ALA A 109 -16.98 -0.19 -18.38
N LEU A 110 -15.92 -0.94 -18.10
CA LEU A 110 -14.88 -0.58 -17.13
C LEU A 110 -13.96 0.56 -17.60
N GLU A 111 -13.98 0.90 -18.89
CA GLU A 111 -13.16 1.97 -19.49
C GLU A 111 -11.66 1.84 -19.16
N LEU A 112 -11.15 0.62 -19.20
CA LEU A 112 -9.76 0.33 -18.88
C LEU A 112 -8.81 0.96 -19.92
N PRO A 113 -7.70 1.60 -19.50
CA PRO A 113 -6.76 2.25 -20.44
C PRO A 113 -6.22 1.25 -21.48
N GLU A 114 -5.99 -0.01 -21.11
CA GLU A 114 -5.47 -1.05 -21.99
C GLU A 114 -6.39 -1.33 -23.20
N VAL A 115 -7.70 -1.14 -23.04
CA VAL A 115 -8.68 -1.32 -24.14
C VAL A 115 -8.51 -0.22 -25.19
N PHE A 116 -8.33 1.02 -24.75
CA PHE A 116 -8.11 2.16 -25.64
C PHE A 116 -6.72 2.12 -26.27
N MET A 117 -5.68 1.82 -25.48
CA MET A 117 -4.30 1.69 -25.94
C MET A 117 -4.16 0.58 -26.99
N GLY A 118 -4.77 -0.59 -26.76
CA GLY A 118 -4.76 -1.70 -27.72
C GLY A 118 -5.48 -1.38 -29.03
N ALA A 119 -6.47 -0.48 -28.99
CA ALA A 119 -7.18 0.02 -30.18
C ALA A 119 -6.52 1.28 -30.80
N ASN A 120 -5.38 1.74 -30.28
CA ASN A 120 -4.71 2.99 -30.65
C ASN A 120 -5.62 4.25 -30.54
N ARG A 121 -6.59 4.22 -29.61
CA ARG A 121 -7.57 5.30 -29.35
C ARG A 121 -7.18 6.12 -28.13
N TRP A 122 -6.00 6.74 -28.16
CA TRP A 122 -5.44 7.49 -27.03
C TRP A 122 -6.31 8.70 -26.64
N ASP A 123 -6.88 9.36 -27.64
CA ASP A 123 -7.83 10.48 -27.58
C ASP A 123 -9.11 10.20 -26.76
N SER A 124 -9.40 8.92 -26.52
CA SER A 124 -10.60 8.48 -25.80
C SER A 124 -10.32 8.01 -24.37
N ILE A 125 -9.07 8.06 -23.89
CA ILE A 125 -8.72 7.59 -22.54
C ILE A 125 -9.32 8.55 -21.47
N PRO A 126 -10.10 8.03 -20.50
CA PRO A 126 -10.61 8.82 -19.39
C PRO A 126 -9.60 8.83 -18.22
N TYR A 127 -8.66 9.77 -18.22
CA TYR A 127 -7.56 9.83 -17.23
C TYR A 127 -8.02 9.85 -15.77
N ASN A 128 -9.15 10.50 -15.47
CA ASN A 128 -9.75 10.55 -14.13
C ASN A 128 -10.23 9.18 -13.61
N ARG A 129 -10.39 8.19 -14.48
CA ARG A 129 -10.76 6.80 -14.11
C ARG A 129 -9.58 5.85 -14.07
N VAL A 130 -8.40 6.30 -14.49
CA VAL A 130 -7.21 5.45 -14.52
C VAL A 130 -6.75 5.20 -13.08
N ALA A 131 -6.68 3.92 -12.71
CA ALA A 131 -6.22 3.50 -11.39
C ALA A 131 -4.76 3.92 -11.12
N SER A 132 -4.39 4.12 -9.86
CA SER A 132 -3.09 4.67 -9.45
C SER A 132 -1.88 3.90 -10.02
N VAL A 133 -1.95 2.57 -9.96
CA VAL A 133 -0.90 1.68 -10.50
C VAL A 133 -0.84 1.74 -12.03
N ALA A 134 -1.99 1.79 -12.70
CA ALA A 134 -2.05 1.93 -14.15
C ALA A 134 -1.51 3.30 -14.60
N MET A 135 -1.79 4.36 -13.83
CA MET A 135 -1.25 5.69 -14.07
C MET A 135 0.27 5.67 -14.02
N LYS A 136 0.84 5.11 -12.95
CA LYS A 136 2.30 4.93 -12.81
C LYS A 136 2.90 4.13 -13.97
N LEU A 137 2.25 3.03 -14.38
CA LEU A 137 2.78 2.15 -15.41
C LEU A 137 2.71 2.74 -16.83
N TYR A 138 1.70 3.56 -17.11
CA TYR A 138 1.39 4.01 -18.47
C TYR A 138 1.66 5.50 -18.72
N LYS A 139 2.04 6.28 -17.71
CA LYS A 139 2.32 7.72 -17.84
C LYS A 139 3.25 8.09 -18.99
N GLU A 140 4.33 7.34 -19.21
CA GLU A 140 5.25 7.58 -20.33
C GLU A 140 4.57 7.37 -21.68
N LYS A 141 3.68 6.38 -21.77
CA LYS A 141 2.91 6.13 -22.99
C LYS A 141 1.86 7.22 -23.21
N PHE A 142 1.25 7.74 -22.14
CA PHE A 142 0.34 8.87 -22.23
C PHE A 142 1.06 10.13 -22.71
N LEU A 143 2.23 10.45 -22.15
CA LEU A 143 3.07 11.55 -22.62
C LEU A 143 3.52 11.37 -24.07
N LYS A 144 3.81 10.15 -24.50
CA LYS A 144 4.24 9.87 -25.87
C LYS A 144 3.12 9.99 -26.91
N HIS A 145 1.91 9.55 -26.57
CA HIS A 145 0.83 9.37 -27.54
C HIS A 145 -0.32 10.38 -27.42
N ASP A 146 -0.46 11.05 -26.27
CA ASP A 146 -1.54 12.00 -25.99
C ASP A 146 -1.10 13.08 -24.99
N LYS A 147 0.05 13.69 -25.29
CA LYS A 147 0.75 14.65 -24.43
C LYS A 147 -0.17 15.79 -23.96
N GLU A 148 -0.82 16.47 -24.90
CA GLU A 148 -1.59 17.69 -24.63
C GLU A 148 -2.77 17.43 -23.67
N ARG A 149 -3.55 16.36 -23.90
CA ARG A 149 -4.67 16.01 -23.00
C ARG A 149 -4.18 15.54 -21.65
N PHE A 150 -3.05 14.83 -21.61
CA PHE A 150 -2.50 14.33 -20.37
C PHE A 150 -1.93 15.46 -19.51
N GLU A 151 -1.14 16.38 -20.08
CA GLU A 151 -0.63 17.56 -19.37
C GLU A 151 -1.77 18.42 -18.84
N LYS A 152 -2.79 18.68 -19.67
CA LYS A 152 -4.01 19.39 -19.24
C LYS A 152 -4.71 18.68 -18.08
N TYR A 153 -4.80 17.35 -18.12
CA TYR A 153 -5.35 16.57 -17.02
C TYR A 153 -4.54 16.77 -15.72
N LEU A 154 -3.21 16.76 -15.78
CA LEU A 154 -2.36 17.00 -14.62
C LEU A 154 -2.53 18.43 -14.06
N GLU A 155 -2.66 19.44 -14.92
CA GLU A 155 -3.00 20.82 -14.53
C GLU A 155 -4.39 20.91 -13.86
N ASP A 156 -5.39 20.20 -14.40
CA ASP A 156 -6.72 20.14 -13.82
C ASP A 156 -6.71 19.41 -12.46
N VAL A 157 -5.81 18.44 -12.24
CA VAL A 157 -5.57 17.82 -10.92
C VAL A 157 -4.91 18.82 -9.97
N LYS A 158 -3.86 19.51 -10.40
CA LYS A 158 -3.15 20.54 -9.61
C LYS A 158 -4.07 21.66 -9.15
N SER A 159 -4.98 22.09 -10.02
CA SER A 159 -5.98 23.12 -9.72
C SER A 159 -7.21 22.61 -8.96
N GLY A 160 -7.28 21.31 -8.66
CA GLY A 160 -8.38 20.70 -7.90
C GLY A 160 -9.70 20.53 -8.68
N LYS A 161 -9.70 20.72 -10.00
CA LYS A 161 -10.88 20.50 -10.86
C LYS A 161 -11.20 19.01 -11.05
N THR A 162 -10.18 18.16 -10.96
CA THR A 162 -10.31 16.71 -11.01
C THR A 162 -9.36 16.05 -10.02
N THR A 163 -9.46 14.73 -9.85
CA THR A 163 -8.66 13.96 -8.89
C THR A 163 -7.86 12.88 -9.58
N ILE A 164 -6.67 12.61 -9.06
CA ILE A 164 -5.85 11.46 -9.43
C ILE A 164 -6.03 10.32 -8.41
N ALA A 165 -6.03 9.08 -8.87
CA ALA A 165 -6.03 7.94 -7.97
C ALA A 165 -4.64 7.75 -7.33
N ALA A 166 -4.60 7.60 -6.00
CA ALA A 166 -3.40 7.25 -5.23
C ALA A 166 -3.59 6.03 -4.30
N GLY A 167 -4.82 5.51 -4.19
CA GLY A 167 -5.21 4.58 -3.12
C GLY A 167 -4.38 3.30 -3.03
N ALA A 168 -4.02 2.71 -4.17
CA ALA A 168 -3.30 1.43 -4.23
C ALA A 168 -1.78 1.55 -4.27
N LEU A 169 -1.24 2.77 -4.40
CA LEU A 169 0.22 2.99 -4.35
C LEU A 169 0.67 3.12 -2.91
N LEU A 170 1.86 2.58 -2.67
CA LEU A 170 2.57 2.69 -1.41
C LEU A 170 3.46 3.96 -1.40
N PRO A 171 3.67 4.62 -0.25
CA PRO A 171 4.51 5.82 -0.16
C PRO A 171 5.87 5.70 -0.85
N HIS A 172 6.62 4.63 -0.59
CA HIS A 172 7.94 4.40 -1.19
C HIS A 172 7.87 4.15 -2.70
N GLU A 173 6.77 3.60 -3.21
CA GLU A 173 6.56 3.43 -4.65
C GLU A 173 6.34 4.76 -5.35
N ILE A 174 5.77 5.76 -4.65
CA ILE A 174 5.57 7.11 -5.16
C ILE A 174 6.91 7.86 -5.18
N ILE A 175 7.68 7.84 -4.07
CA ILE A 175 9.01 8.46 -4.01
C ILE A 175 9.93 7.88 -5.08
N LYS A 176 9.96 6.56 -5.24
CA LYS A 176 10.74 5.91 -6.31
C LYS A 176 10.36 6.38 -7.72
N SER A 177 9.10 6.74 -7.93
CA SER A 177 8.60 7.21 -9.23
C SER A 177 8.97 8.66 -9.55
N LEU A 178 9.64 9.37 -8.63
CA LEU A 178 10.20 10.70 -8.91
C LEU A 178 11.31 10.64 -9.96
N GLY A 179 12.03 9.53 -10.08
CA GLY A 179 13.10 9.37 -11.08
C GLY A 179 12.61 9.07 -12.51
N ASP A 180 11.30 8.98 -12.73
CA ASP A 180 10.74 8.55 -14.01
C ASP A 180 10.76 9.67 -15.06
N GLY A 181 10.56 9.30 -16.34
CA GLY A 181 10.67 10.20 -17.49
C GLY A 181 9.63 11.33 -17.57
N ASP A 182 8.68 11.41 -16.64
CA ASP A 182 7.70 12.50 -16.50
C ASP A 182 8.20 13.65 -15.60
N GLY A 183 9.45 13.60 -15.14
CA GLY A 183 10.00 14.60 -14.21
C GLY A 183 9.43 14.50 -12.79
N GLY A 184 8.64 13.46 -12.48
CA GLY A 184 8.05 13.23 -11.16
C GLY A 184 6.69 13.91 -10.93
N GLU A 185 6.09 14.54 -11.94
CA GLU A 185 4.82 15.27 -11.78
C GLU A 185 3.65 14.35 -11.35
N VAL A 186 3.55 13.15 -11.93
CA VAL A 186 2.52 12.19 -11.51
C VAL A 186 2.75 11.76 -10.06
N ALA A 187 4.00 11.58 -9.66
CA ALA A 187 4.36 11.17 -8.30
C ALA A 187 3.99 12.26 -7.28
N GLU A 188 4.29 13.52 -7.57
CA GLU A 188 3.89 14.68 -6.77
C GLU A 188 2.38 14.70 -6.51
N LEU A 189 1.58 14.57 -7.58
CA LEU A 189 0.13 14.62 -7.48
C LEU A 189 -0.44 13.42 -6.73
N GLN A 190 0.14 12.24 -6.93
CA GLN A 190 -0.26 11.03 -6.20
C GLN A 190 0.11 11.11 -4.71
N TRP A 191 1.27 11.69 -4.38
CA TRP A 191 1.66 11.95 -3.00
C TRP A 191 0.72 12.92 -2.31
N SER A 192 0.48 14.09 -2.92
CA SER A 192 -0.44 15.11 -2.41
C SER A 192 -1.83 14.52 -2.15
N ARG A 193 -2.35 13.71 -3.10
CA ARG A 193 -3.61 13.00 -2.90
C ARG A 193 -3.57 12.03 -1.73
N MET A 194 -2.50 11.24 -1.61
CA MET A 194 -2.35 10.27 -0.52
C MET A 194 -2.32 10.95 0.85
N VAL A 195 -1.55 12.03 1.00
CA VAL A 195 -1.48 12.82 2.23
C VAL A 195 -2.84 13.43 2.55
N SER A 196 -3.52 14.01 1.55
CA SER A 196 -4.87 14.54 1.71
C SER A 196 -5.88 13.47 2.17
N ASP A 197 -5.86 12.29 1.55
CA ASP A 197 -6.71 11.16 1.94
C ASP A 197 -6.43 10.71 3.38
N MET A 198 -5.16 10.69 3.82
CA MET A 198 -4.80 10.32 5.19
C MET A 198 -5.24 11.39 6.19
N LEU A 199 -4.97 12.66 5.92
CA LEU A 199 -5.43 13.79 6.75
C LEU A 199 -6.96 13.82 6.89
N SER A 200 -7.70 13.41 5.86
CA SER A 200 -9.17 13.34 5.90
C SER A 200 -9.70 12.25 6.85
N LYS A 201 -8.89 11.22 7.12
CA LYS A 201 -9.21 10.13 8.07
C LYS A 201 -8.77 10.47 9.49
N GLY A 202 -7.75 11.30 9.64
CA GLY A 202 -7.21 11.76 10.91
C GLY A 202 -5.81 12.33 10.74
N LYS A 203 -5.38 13.19 11.67
CA LYS A 203 -3.99 13.65 11.73
C LYS A 203 -3.18 12.74 12.64
N MET A 204 -1.88 12.59 12.35
CA MET A 204 -0.97 12.05 13.33
C MET A 204 -0.80 13.09 14.43
N LYS A 205 -1.18 12.73 15.66
CA LYS A 205 -0.90 13.58 16.82
C LYS A 205 0.42 13.14 17.43
N ASN A 206 1.39 14.04 17.36
CA ASN A 206 2.65 13.97 18.08
C ASN A 206 3.44 12.67 17.84
N CYS A 207 3.68 12.34 16.58
CA CYS A 207 4.62 11.28 16.21
C CYS A 207 5.93 11.90 15.72
N LEU A 208 7.06 11.21 15.79
CA LEU A 208 8.31 11.71 15.22
C LEU A 208 9.04 10.57 14.52
N ALA A 209 9.65 10.86 13.38
CA ALA A 209 10.42 9.87 12.65
C ALA A 209 11.92 10.08 12.88
N VAL A 210 12.62 8.97 13.14
CA VAL A 210 14.07 8.83 13.06
C VAL A 210 14.34 8.06 11.77
N CYS A 211 15.02 8.69 10.82
CA CYS A 211 15.24 8.13 9.50
C CYS A 211 16.67 7.62 9.37
N ASP A 212 16.82 6.31 9.19
CA ASP A 212 18.08 5.72 8.75
C ASP A 212 18.22 5.91 7.24
N VAL A 213 19.25 6.66 6.87
CA VAL A 213 19.66 6.93 5.48
C VAL A 213 21.11 6.50 5.26
N SER A 214 21.57 5.52 6.03
CA SER A 214 22.91 4.97 5.91
C SER A 214 23.11 4.19 4.61
N GLY A 215 24.37 3.93 4.25
CA GLY A 215 24.70 3.18 3.04
C GLY A 215 24.12 1.77 2.99
N SER A 216 23.83 1.12 4.13
CA SER A 216 23.20 -0.21 4.17
C SER A 216 21.74 -0.18 3.71
N MET A 217 21.10 0.98 3.79
CA MET A 217 19.71 1.20 3.38
C MET A 217 19.53 1.22 1.86
N ASP A 218 20.60 1.18 1.06
CA ASP A 218 20.53 1.32 -0.40
C ASP A 218 19.45 0.40 -1.05
N GLY A 219 18.73 0.97 -2.01
CA GLY A 219 17.58 0.33 -2.66
C GLY A 219 16.26 0.59 -1.96
N VAL A 220 15.44 -0.45 -1.79
CA VAL A 220 14.06 -0.33 -1.26
C VAL A 220 14.01 0.20 0.18
N PRO A 221 14.87 -0.22 1.12
CA PRO A 221 14.85 0.30 2.49
C PRO A 221 15.02 1.82 2.56
N MET A 222 15.92 2.40 1.76
CA MET A 222 16.12 3.85 1.65
C MET A 222 14.83 4.56 1.23
N GLU A 223 14.20 4.07 0.16
CA GLU A 223 12.94 4.64 -0.34
C GLU A 223 11.83 4.56 0.70
N VAL A 224 11.80 3.49 1.49
CA VAL A 224 10.84 3.30 2.58
C VAL A 224 11.10 4.27 3.74
N SER A 225 12.35 4.37 4.21
CA SER A 225 12.75 5.27 5.29
C SER A 225 12.42 6.72 4.95
N VAL A 226 12.80 7.17 3.75
CA VAL A 226 12.52 8.53 3.26
C VAL A 226 11.01 8.78 3.14
N ALA A 227 10.27 7.86 2.52
CA ALA A 227 8.84 8.02 2.34
C ALA A 227 8.07 8.04 3.67
N LEU A 228 8.37 7.12 4.59
CA LEU A 228 7.68 7.08 5.88
C LEU A 228 8.09 8.24 6.78
N GLY A 229 9.36 8.64 6.77
CA GLY A 229 9.84 9.82 7.48
C GLY A 229 9.13 11.09 7.03
N LEU A 230 9.04 11.31 5.72
CA LEU A 230 8.32 12.43 5.15
C LEU A 230 6.82 12.39 5.48
N LEU A 231 6.20 11.21 5.36
CA LEU A 231 4.78 11.04 5.62
C LEU A 231 4.42 11.29 7.09
N VAL A 232 5.22 10.78 8.04
CA VAL A 232 5.07 11.08 9.48
C VAL A 232 5.18 12.57 9.73
N SER A 233 6.17 13.21 9.12
CA SER A 233 6.44 14.64 9.26
C SER A 233 5.30 15.54 8.72
N GLU A 234 4.73 15.20 7.56
CA GLU A 234 3.65 15.97 6.93
C GLU A 234 2.28 15.77 7.60
N LEU A 235 2.03 14.59 8.16
CA LEU A 235 0.78 14.27 8.86
C LEU A 235 0.71 14.80 10.30
N ASN A 236 1.82 15.34 10.80
CA ASN A 236 1.94 15.82 12.17
C ASN A 236 1.38 17.23 12.38
N GLU A 237 1.15 17.58 13.64
CA GLU A 237 0.74 18.94 14.05
C GLU A 237 1.93 19.76 14.56
N ASP A 238 1.76 21.08 14.57
CA ASP A 238 2.72 21.98 15.22
C ASP A 238 2.84 21.65 16.72
N PRO A 239 4.05 21.66 17.31
CA PRO A 239 5.31 22.18 16.77
C PRO A 239 6.17 21.13 16.03
N TRP A 240 5.67 19.92 15.78
CA TRP A 240 6.44 18.79 15.27
C TRP A 240 6.30 18.60 13.75
N LYS A 241 5.32 19.26 13.15
CA LYS A 241 5.10 19.29 11.71
C LYS A 241 6.37 19.68 10.96
N GLY A 242 6.66 18.93 9.90
CA GLY A 242 7.82 19.19 9.05
C GLY A 242 9.15 18.71 9.65
N LYS A 243 9.16 18.07 10.83
CA LYS A 243 10.41 17.68 11.50
C LYS A 243 10.69 16.19 11.46
N VAL A 244 11.99 15.86 11.36
CA VAL A 244 12.54 14.49 11.43
C VAL A 244 13.86 14.50 12.20
N ILE A 245 14.26 13.35 12.73
CA ILE A 245 15.55 13.16 13.42
C ILE A 245 16.47 12.26 12.59
N THR A 246 17.77 12.56 12.59
CA THR A 246 18.79 11.72 11.96
C THR A 246 19.07 10.44 12.75
N PHE A 247 19.34 9.35 12.04
CA PHE A 247 19.88 8.13 12.64
C PHE A 247 21.41 8.25 12.78
N SER A 248 21.87 8.71 13.95
CA SER A 248 23.29 8.95 14.24
C SER A 248 23.62 8.90 15.73
N GLU A 249 24.90 8.71 16.06
CA GLU A 249 25.45 8.87 17.42
C GLU A 249 25.16 10.27 17.99
N GLU A 250 25.15 11.29 17.13
CA GLU A 250 24.75 12.65 17.46
C GLU A 250 23.45 12.99 16.73
N PRO A 251 22.27 12.56 17.22
CA PRO A 251 21.00 12.77 16.52
C PRO A 251 20.63 14.25 16.49
N LYS A 252 20.28 14.75 15.30
CA LYS A 252 19.88 16.13 15.05
C LYS A 252 18.42 16.17 14.60
N LEU A 253 17.68 17.15 15.13
CA LEU A 253 16.31 17.44 14.71
C LEU A 253 16.36 18.43 13.54
N HIS A 254 15.91 17.99 12.37
CA HIS A 254 15.84 18.82 11.17
C HIS A 254 14.39 19.22 10.87
N LEU A 255 14.22 20.45 10.39
CA LEU A 255 13.03 20.87 9.66
C LEU A 255 13.29 20.54 8.18
N ILE A 256 12.41 19.75 7.57
CA ILE A 256 12.53 19.38 6.16
C ILE A 256 12.34 20.64 5.31
N GLU A 257 13.32 20.90 4.46
CA GLU A 257 13.29 21.99 3.48
C GLU A 257 12.93 21.45 2.09
N GLY A 258 12.31 22.28 1.25
CA GLY A 258 11.91 21.93 -0.11
C GLY A 258 10.47 22.33 -0.44
N GLU A 259 10.24 22.75 -1.68
CA GLU A 259 8.92 23.17 -2.17
C GLU A 259 8.13 21.99 -2.77
N ASP A 260 8.82 21.02 -3.36
CA ASP A 260 8.24 19.86 -4.02
C ASP A 260 8.65 18.54 -3.32
N LEU A 261 8.00 17.44 -3.69
CA LEU A 261 8.26 16.12 -3.12
C LEU A 261 9.70 15.67 -3.36
N ARG A 262 10.29 16.05 -4.51
CA ARG A 262 11.67 15.68 -4.87
C ARG A 262 12.66 16.31 -3.90
N SER A 263 12.64 17.63 -3.77
CA SER A 263 13.53 18.38 -2.89
C SER A 263 13.39 17.95 -1.43
N LYS A 264 12.16 17.72 -0.96
CA LYS A 264 11.92 17.18 0.39
C LYS A 264 12.48 15.77 0.58
N ALA A 265 12.33 14.89 -0.40
CA ALA A 265 12.86 13.54 -0.34
C ALA A 265 14.40 13.53 -0.40
N GLU A 266 14.99 14.36 -1.26
CA GLU A 266 16.45 14.57 -1.37
C GLU A 266 17.02 15.13 -0.06
N PHE A 267 16.35 16.11 0.56
CA PHE A 267 16.76 16.63 1.87
C PHE A 267 16.90 15.52 2.92
N ILE A 268 15.93 14.60 3.01
CA ILE A 268 16.01 13.48 3.96
C ILE A 268 17.14 12.52 3.57
N ARG A 269 17.30 12.21 2.28
CA ARG A 269 18.35 11.29 1.78
C ARG A 269 19.76 11.79 2.04
N GLU A 270 19.96 13.10 2.04
CA GLU A 270 21.28 13.73 2.21
C GLU A 270 21.59 14.05 3.68
N MET A 271 20.70 13.72 4.62
CA MET A 271 20.98 13.91 6.04
C MET A 271 22.22 13.13 6.48
N GLU A 272 22.98 13.72 7.41
CA GLU A 272 24.09 13.04 8.05
C GLU A 272 23.60 11.79 8.80
N TRP A 273 24.34 10.69 8.66
CA TRP A 273 24.10 9.45 9.38
C TRP A 273 25.37 9.00 10.09
N GLY A 274 25.22 8.30 11.22
CA GLY A 274 26.31 8.01 12.17
C GLY A 274 26.57 6.52 12.45
N GLY A 275 26.03 5.61 11.66
CA GLY A 275 26.22 4.16 11.78
C GLY A 275 25.30 3.50 12.81
N ASN A 276 25.32 3.95 14.05
CA ASN A 276 24.35 3.57 15.10
C ASN A 276 23.57 4.81 15.58
N THR A 277 22.63 4.65 16.51
CA THR A 277 21.85 5.75 17.10
C THR A 277 21.90 5.74 18.62
N ASP A 278 22.14 6.92 19.20
CA ASP A 278 21.94 7.17 20.62
C ASP A 278 20.47 7.57 20.87
N PHE A 279 19.65 6.59 21.29
CA PHE A 279 18.24 6.83 21.58
C PHE A 279 18.02 7.74 22.79
N GLN A 280 18.93 7.76 23.77
CA GLN A 280 18.83 8.70 24.88
C GLN A 280 18.96 10.14 24.37
N ALA A 281 19.90 10.39 23.46
CA ALA A 281 20.08 11.69 22.83
C ALA A 281 18.87 12.08 21.95
N VAL A 282 18.24 11.14 21.24
CA VAL A 282 16.97 11.39 20.51
C VAL A 282 15.90 11.94 21.47
N PHE A 283 15.72 11.30 22.62
CA PHE A 283 14.73 11.72 23.62
C PHE A 283 15.09 13.04 24.29
N ASP A 284 16.38 13.33 24.48
CA ASP A 284 16.87 14.62 24.96
C ASP A 284 16.52 15.74 23.97
N ARG A 285 16.64 15.54 22.65
CA ARG A 285 16.22 16.55 21.65
C ARG A 285 14.72 16.84 21.69
N ILE A 286 13.89 15.82 21.87
CA ILE A 286 12.45 16.00 22.04
C ILE A 286 12.17 16.80 23.32
N LEU A 287 12.85 16.46 24.42
CA LEU A 287 12.69 17.14 25.71
C LEU A 287 13.16 18.59 25.66
N GLU A 288 14.26 18.89 24.95
CA GLU A 288 14.75 20.26 24.72
C GLU A 288 13.68 21.12 24.03
N VAL A 289 13.07 20.62 22.95
CA VAL A 289 11.98 21.32 22.25
C VAL A 289 10.78 21.52 23.18
N ALA A 290 10.43 20.51 23.97
CA ALA A 290 9.32 20.58 24.91
C ALA A 290 9.52 21.64 26.00
N VAL A 291 10.70 21.65 26.62
CA VAL A 291 11.05 22.59 27.68
C VAL A 291 11.15 24.01 27.13
N ASN A 292 11.83 24.20 26.00
CA ASN A 292 11.99 25.52 25.36
C ASN A 292 10.65 26.08 24.87
N GLY A 293 9.80 25.23 24.30
CA GLY A 293 8.47 25.57 23.82
C GLY A 293 7.40 25.64 24.92
N LYS A 294 7.71 25.24 26.17
CA LYS A 294 6.76 25.09 27.27
C LYS A 294 5.52 24.30 26.86
N LEU A 295 5.74 23.17 26.19
CA LEU A 295 4.67 22.34 25.65
C LEU A 295 3.81 21.76 26.77
N LYS A 296 2.54 21.53 26.48
CA LYS A 296 1.68 20.73 27.35
C LYS A 296 1.92 19.24 27.11
N ALA A 297 1.56 18.41 28.08
CA ALA A 297 1.71 16.96 27.96
C ALA A 297 0.97 16.37 26.74
N ASP A 298 -0.17 16.95 26.34
CA ASP A 298 -0.93 16.55 25.15
C ASP A 298 -0.29 16.99 23.82
N GLN A 299 0.74 17.85 23.87
CA GLN A 299 1.54 18.27 22.72
C GLN A 299 2.88 17.53 22.65
N MET A 300 3.20 16.70 23.64
CA MET A 300 4.42 15.89 23.65
C MET A 300 4.33 14.77 22.63
N ILE A 301 5.48 14.42 22.05
CA ILE A 301 5.60 13.23 21.21
C ILE A 301 5.14 12.01 22.00
N LYS A 302 4.17 11.29 21.46
CA LYS A 302 3.68 10.02 22.00
C LYS A 302 4.51 8.85 21.47
N ARG A 303 4.94 8.92 20.20
CA ARG A 303 5.65 7.84 19.52
C ARG A 303 6.81 8.35 18.67
N VAL A 304 7.93 7.65 18.79
CA VAL A 304 9.10 7.82 17.93
C VAL A 304 9.19 6.59 17.03
N PHE A 305 8.99 6.76 15.73
CA PHE A 305 9.18 5.73 14.73
C PHE A 305 10.64 5.72 14.28
N VAL A 306 11.31 4.59 14.38
CA VAL A 306 12.69 4.44 13.92
C VAL A 306 12.67 3.53 12.70
N PHE A 307 13.02 4.08 11.54
CA PHE A 307 13.04 3.34 10.28
C PHE A 307 14.47 2.95 9.96
N SER A 308 14.86 1.68 10.13
CA SER A 308 16.24 1.19 9.93
C SER A 308 16.26 -0.24 9.39
N ASP A 309 17.37 -0.66 8.78
CA ASP A 309 17.60 -2.04 8.37
C ASP A 309 18.35 -2.89 9.40
N MET A 310 18.67 -2.30 10.56
CA MET A 310 19.34 -2.96 11.69
C MET A 310 18.34 -3.64 12.64
N GLU A 311 18.84 -4.54 13.49
CA GLU A 311 18.09 -4.99 14.67
C GLU A 311 18.20 -3.94 15.79
N PHE A 312 17.16 -3.78 16.61
CA PHE A 312 17.11 -2.74 17.66
C PHE A 312 18.32 -2.77 18.59
N ASP A 313 18.71 -3.95 19.08
CA ASP A 313 19.86 -4.12 19.98
C ASP A 313 21.21 -3.77 19.32
N GLN A 314 21.28 -3.81 17.98
CA GLN A 314 22.49 -3.43 17.23
C GLN A 314 22.48 -1.94 16.86
N ALA A 315 21.30 -1.37 16.66
CA ALA A 315 21.09 0.03 16.37
C ALA A 315 21.34 0.91 17.61
N SER A 316 21.09 0.40 18.81
CA SER A 316 21.27 1.13 20.06
C SER A 316 22.74 1.16 20.50
N ALA A 317 23.25 2.36 20.79
CA ALA A 317 24.60 2.54 21.33
C ALA A 317 24.77 1.98 22.76
N ASN A 318 23.68 1.87 23.54
CA ASN A 318 23.70 1.45 24.94
C ASN A 318 22.59 0.41 25.24
N PRO A 319 22.66 -0.34 26.36
CA PRO A 319 21.56 -1.21 26.77
C PRO A 319 20.27 -0.41 27.05
N TRP A 320 19.19 -0.73 26.32
CA TRP A 320 17.92 0.00 26.36
C TRP A 320 17.33 0.16 27.77
N GLU A 321 17.38 -0.85 28.62
CA GLU A 321 16.80 -0.78 29.96
C GLU A 321 17.43 0.34 30.81
N THR A 322 18.75 0.54 30.67
CA THR A 322 19.47 1.62 31.36
C THR A 322 19.08 2.98 30.78
N ASP A 323 19.01 3.07 29.45
CA ASP A 323 18.63 4.30 28.75
C ASP A 323 17.19 4.70 29.07
N TYR A 324 16.26 3.75 29.07
CA TYR A 324 14.85 4.01 29.32
C TYR A 324 14.61 4.52 30.74
N GLN A 325 15.30 3.96 31.74
CA GLN A 325 15.24 4.47 33.12
C GLN A 325 15.80 5.90 33.22
N ALA A 326 16.90 6.18 32.52
CA ALA A 326 17.47 7.53 32.46
C ALA A 326 16.52 8.53 31.77
N ILE A 327 15.88 8.13 30.67
CA ILE A 327 14.88 8.92 29.94
C ILE A 327 13.69 9.25 30.86
N ILE A 328 13.09 8.25 31.52
CA ILE A 328 11.97 8.45 32.44
C ILE A 328 12.35 9.46 33.53
N ARG A 329 13.55 9.32 34.10
CA ARG A 329 14.05 10.23 35.12
C ARG A 329 14.15 11.67 34.60
N LYS A 330 14.82 11.88 33.46
CA LYS A 330 14.99 13.22 32.85
C LYS A 330 13.64 13.87 32.53
N TYR A 331 12.69 13.12 31.96
CA TYR A 331 11.35 13.61 31.67
C TYR A 331 10.59 13.97 32.94
N SER A 332 10.67 13.13 33.98
CA SER A 332 10.02 13.38 35.27
C SER A 332 10.57 14.63 35.95
N GLU A 333 11.89 14.83 35.95
CA GLU A 333 12.56 16.02 36.51
C GLU A 333 12.13 17.33 35.80
N LYS A 334 11.73 17.25 34.52
CA LYS A 334 11.23 18.38 33.73
C LYS A 334 9.71 18.53 33.73
N GLY A 335 8.98 17.68 34.46
CA GLY A 335 7.51 17.74 34.57
C GLY A 335 6.75 16.98 33.47
N TYR A 336 7.43 16.15 32.68
CA TYR A 336 6.86 15.37 31.58
C TYR A 336 6.87 13.85 31.83
N GLY A 337 6.99 13.41 33.08
CA GLY A 337 7.09 11.98 33.44
C GLY A 337 5.91 11.12 32.98
N SER A 338 4.71 11.70 32.81
CA SER A 338 3.52 11.01 32.28
C SER A 338 3.42 11.05 30.75
N ALA A 339 4.37 11.67 30.07
CA ALA A 339 4.38 11.91 28.62
C ALA A 339 5.71 11.50 27.98
N VAL A 340 6.30 10.41 28.49
CA VAL A 340 7.49 9.79 27.92
C VAL A 340 7.10 9.07 26.62
N PRO A 341 7.72 9.37 25.47
CA PRO A 341 7.41 8.71 24.21
C PRO A 341 7.68 7.19 24.24
N GLN A 342 6.92 6.43 23.46
CA GLN A 342 7.24 5.04 23.11
C GLN A 342 8.06 4.99 21.82
N ILE A 343 8.96 4.01 21.70
CA ILE A 343 9.69 3.73 20.45
C ILE A 343 8.93 2.65 19.67
N VAL A 344 8.73 2.90 18.38
CA VAL A 344 8.32 1.90 17.40
C VAL A 344 9.49 1.70 16.45
N PHE A 345 10.25 0.64 16.67
CA PHE A 345 11.41 0.33 15.84
C PHE A 345 10.97 -0.55 14.67
N TRP A 346 11.17 -0.05 13.46
CA TRP A 346 10.66 -0.61 12.23
C TRP A 346 11.82 -1.11 11.37
N ASN A 347 12.00 -2.43 11.34
CA ASN A 347 13.01 -3.08 10.52
C ASN A 347 12.55 -3.14 9.04
N LEU A 348 13.33 -2.51 8.18
CA LEU A 348 13.04 -2.33 6.75
C LEU A 348 13.66 -3.42 5.85
N ARG A 349 14.49 -4.32 6.41
CA ARG A 349 15.03 -5.46 5.69
C ARG A 349 14.16 -6.69 5.88
N ASP A 350 14.17 -7.58 4.90
CA ASP A 350 13.55 -8.90 4.99
C ASP A 350 14.34 -9.73 6.03
N SER A 351 13.98 -9.57 7.30
CA SER A 351 14.53 -10.36 8.39
C SER A 351 13.49 -11.40 8.81
N ARG A 352 13.97 -12.54 9.29
CA ARG A 352 13.13 -13.56 9.94
C ARG A 352 12.62 -13.11 11.32
N ALA A 353 12.63 -11.81 11.61
CA ALA A 353 12.11 -11.28 12.85
C ALA A 353 10.58 -11.43 12.82
N THR A 354 10.12 -12.53 13.41
CA THR A 354 8.78 -12.61 14.03
C THR A 354 8.54 -11.33 14.83
N PRO A 355 7.33 -10.75 14.83
CA PRO A 355 6.97 -9.74 15.83
C PRO A 355 7.18 -10.40 17.20
N VAL A 356 8.29 -10.10 17.87
CA VAL A 356 8.61 -10.68 19.17
C VAL A 356 7.85 -9.86 20.21
N PRO A 357 7.28 -10.50 21.25
CA PRO A 357 6.48 -9.79 22.25
C PRO A 357 7.29 -8.70 22.95
N SER A 358 6.58 -7.61 23.24
CA SER A 358 6.67 -6.62 24.33
C SER A 358 7.51 -6.90 25.60
N THR A 359 8.67 -7.54 25.54
CA THR A 359 9.48 -7.79 26.74
C THR A 359 10.20 -6.54 27.25
N GLN A 360 10.51 -5.58 26.36
CA GLN A 360 11.12 -4.31 26.73
C GLN A 360 10.07 -3.21 26.84
N GLN A 361 9.97 -2.63 28.04
CA GLN A 361 9.04 -1.54 28.32
C GLN A 361 9.33 -0.33 27.40
N GLY A 362 8.27 0.22 26.79
CA GLY A 362 8.36 1.39 25.94
C GLY A 362 8.84 1.14 24.50
N VAL A 363 9.03 -0.11 24.07
CA VAL A 363 9.47 -0.46 22.70
C VAL A 363 8.48 -1.42 22.03
N ALA A 364 8.16 -1.15 20.77
CA ALA A 364 7.47 -2.06 19.86
C ALA A 364 8.33 -2.31 18.61
N LEU A 365 8.43 -3.57 18.18
CA LEU A 365 9.16 -3.97 16.97
C LEU A 365 8.19 -4.26 15.83
N VAL A 366 8.46 -3.71 14.66
CA VAL A 366 7.65 -3.88 13.45
C VAL A 366 8.58 -4.29 12.30
N SER A 367 8.14 -5.22 11.46
CA SER A 367 8.89 -5.65 10.27
C SER A 367 8.01 -5.58 9.01
N GLY A 368 8.67 -5.44 7.86
CA GLY A 368 8.02 -5.41 6.56
C GLY A 368 7.44 -4.04 6.18
N PHE A 369 6.56 -4.00 5.18
CA PHE A 369 6.00 -2.74 4.69
C PHE A 369 4.52 -2.88 4.33
N SER A 370 3.65 -2.12 5.00
CA SER A 370 2.23 -2.04 4.65
C SER A 370 1.63 -0.70 5.02
N LYS A 371 0.87 -0.11 4.09
CA LYS A 371 0.08 1.11 4.33
C LYS A 371 -0.91 0.93 5.50
N ASN A 372 -1.42 -0.29 5.69
CA ASN A 372 -2.34 -0.62 6.78
C ASN A 372 -1.62 -0.66 8.14
N LEU A 373 -0.34 -1.05 8.16
CA LEU A 373 0.46 -1.02 9.39
C LEU A 373 0.66 0.42 9.86
N LEU A 374 0.97 1.36 8.95
CA LEU A 374 1.10 2.76 9.34
C LEU A 374 -0.20 3.28 9.94
N SER A 375 -1.37 3.02 9.33
CA SER A 375 -2.66 3.44 9.91
C SER A 375 -2.96 2.81 11.28
N LEU A 376 -2.55 1.56 11.52
CA LEU A 376 -2.75 0.90 12.82
C LEU A 376 -1.96 1.60 13.95
N PHE A 377 -0.79 2.15 13.65
CA PHE A 377 0.01 2.91 14.62
C PHE A 377 -0.41 4.38 14.74
N MET A 378 -1.25 4.86 13.81
CA MET A 378 -1.78 6.23 13.81
C MET A 378 -3.00 6.40 14.73
N ASP A 379 -3.89 5.42 14.79
CA ASP A 379 -5.21 5.57 15.46
C ASP A 379 -5.24 5.11 16.93
N ASN A 380 -4.30 4.27 17.35
CA ASN A 380 -4.28 3.79 18.73
C ASN A 380 -3.59 4.82 19.63
N ASP A 381 -4.24 5.34 20.67
CA ASP A 381 -3.58 6.11 21.74
C ASP A 381 -3.01 5.18 22.85
N GLY A 382 -3.19 3.86 22.71
CA GLY A 382 -2.79 2.84 23.70
C GLY A 382 -1.44 2.15 23.44
N GLU A 383 -1.14 1.15 24.27
CA GLU A 383 0.02 0.27 24.10
C GLU A 383 -0.04 -0.47 22.75
N ILE A 384 1.08 -0.46 22.04
CA ILE A 384 1.23 -1.22 20.81
C ILE A 384 1.58 -2.66 21.20
N SER A 385 0.64 -3.58 21.05
CA SER A 385 0.93 -5.01 21.04
C SER A 385 0.71 -5.59 19.64
N PRO A 386 1.61 -6.47 19.15
CA PRO A 386 1.38 -7.22 17.92
C PRO A 386 0.03 -7.93 17.89
N GLU A 387 -0.43 -8.43 19.05
CA GLU A 387 -1.72 -9.06 19.24
C GLU A 387 -2.88 -8.09 19.00
N ALA A 388 -2.85 -6.89 19.58
CA ALA A 388 -3.90 -5.88 19.37
C ALA A 388 -3.94 -5.40 17.92
N ALA A 389 -2.78 -5.27 17.27
CA ALA A 389 -2.69 -4.94 15.85
C ALA A 389 -3.27 -6.06 14.98
N MET A 390 -2.96 -7.33 15.28
CA MET A 390 -3.55 -8.49 14.62
C MET A 390 -5.06 -8.56 14.82
N GLU A 391 -5.54 -8.46 16.06
CA GLU A 391 -6.96 -8.47 16.41
C GLU A 391 -7.72 -7.39 15.67
N THR A 392 -7.19 -6.17 15.62
CA THR A 392 -7.79 -5.07 14.85
C THR A 392 -7.85 -5.39 13.36
N ALA A 393 -6.80 -5.98 12.79
CA ALA A 393 -6.76 -6.34 11.38
C ALA A 393 -7.77 -7.45 11.01
N ILE A 394 -8.05 -8.39 11.92
CA ILE A 394 -9.00 -9.49 11.70
C ILE A 394 -10.39 -9.24 12.29
N ALA A 395 -10.63 -8.11 12.94
CA ALA A 395 -11.96 -7.75 13.47
C ALA A 395 -12.99 -7.43 12.37
N GLY A 396 -12.55 -7.30 11.12
CA GLY A 396 -13.40 -6.98 9.98
C GLY A 396 -14.52 -8.03 9.75
N PRO A 397 -15.72 -7.61 9.27
CA PRO A 397 -16.85 -8.53 9.01
C PRO A 397 -16.51 -9.71 8.09
N GLU A 398 -15.49 -9.52 7.24
CA GLU A 398 -15.04 -10.47 6.24
C GLU A 398 -14.32 -11.68 6.86
N TYR A 399 -13.67 -11.48 8.01
CA TYR A 399 -12.91 -12.50 8.73
C TYR A 399 -13.74 -13.23 9.79
N GLN A 400 -14.90 -12.70 10.19
CA GLN A 400 -15.80 -13.33 11.18
C GLN A 400 -16.33 -14.70 10.75
N LYS A 401 -16.30 -14.99 9.44
CA LYS A 401 -16.73 -16.28 8.89
C LYS A 401 -15.61 -17.33 8.84
N LEU A 402 -14.36 -16.93 9.13
CA LEU A 402 -13.25 -17.87 9.17
C LEU A 402 -13.29 -18.65 10.48
N VAL A 403 -13.42 -19.97 10.35
CA VAL A 403 -13.33 -20.89 11.48
C VAL A 403 -11.93 -21.49 11.46
N VAL A 404 -11.16 -21.25 12.53
CA VAL A 404 -9.90 -21.97 12.75
C VAL A 404 -10.28 -23.39 13.17
N LEU A 405 -9.95 -24.36 12.33
CA LEU A 405 -10.08 -25.79 12.65
C LEU A 405 -8.73 -26.24 13.21
N ASP A 406 -8.73 -26.66 14.46
CA ASP A 406 -7.57 -27.25 15.16
C ASP A 406 -7.47 -28.75 14.86
#